data_AF-A0A2N2N1L7-F1
#
_entry.id   AF-A0A2N2N1L7-F1
#
_cell.length_a   1.000
_cell.length_b   1.000
_cell.length_c   1.000
_cell.angle_alpha   90.00
_cell.angle_beta   90.00
_cell.angle_gamma   90.00
#
_symmetry.space_group_name_H-M   'P 1'
#
loop_
_entity.id
_entity.type
_entity.pdbx_description
1 polymer ?
#
loop_
_entity_poly.entity_id
_entity_poly.type
_entity_poly.pdbx_seq_one_letter_code
_entity_poly.pdbx_strand_id
1 'polypeptide(L)'
;MRGILVEDEVKVYAEASNQTLSITSLKKGDEMELGKVSRKKKEVWVEVTLDSGQKGFITGETKIFVIKKVQFFSDNIEAHEAPSQESAVIKTYPKKTIVTAVGYESDEGKGWVKIIDAEGLTGYVKGEAKIRVYQEATKENGKKQMFSGGMFAVLAAAFYFFSLNKGESTSNMSILIVAVFAFGLMQVVQGFLEFNKAKKKENETKQG
;
A
#
# COMPACT_ATOMS: atom_id res chain seq x y z
N MET A 1 -0.04 -9.55 -0.01
CA MET A 1 -0.95 -8.40 -0.22
C MET A 1 -2.34 -8.99 -0.42
N ARG A 2 -3.41 -8.47 0.18
CA ARG A 2 -4.75 -9.07 0.02
C ARG A 2 -5.52 -8.41 -1.12
N GLY A 3 -6.30 -9.19 -1.85
CA GLY A 3 -7.15 -8.73 -2.94
C GLY A 3 -8.53 -9.35 -2.88
N ILE A 4 -9.49 -8.73 -3.56
CA ILE A 4 -10.85 -9.21 -3.76
C ILE A 4 -11.10 -9.37 -5.24
N LEU A 5 -11.69 -10.50 -5.64
CA LEU A 5 -12.09 -10.71 -7.02
C LEU A 5 -13.25 -9.79 -7.40
N VAL A 6 -13.12 -9.09 -8.53
CA VAL A 6 -14.14 -8.16 -9.04
C VAL A 6 -14.99 -8.81 -10.13
N GLU A 7 -14.45 -9.83 -10.79
CA GLU A 7 -15.12 -10.59 -11.84
C GLU A 7 -16.07 -11.65 -11.26
N ASP A 8 -17.07 -12.04 -12.04
CA ASP A 8 -18.11 -12.97 -11.59
C ASP A 8 -17.56 -14.33 -11.20
N GLU A 9 -16.69 -14.89 -12.02
CA GLU A 9 -16.03 -16.17 -11.76
C GLU A 9 -14.68 -16.27 -12.46
N VAL A 10 -13.64 -16.70 -11.73
CA VAL A 10 -12.29 -16.93 -12.27
C VAL A 10 -11.75 -18.28 -11.81
N LYS A 11 -11.20 -19.03 -12.76
CA LYS A 11 -10.56 -20.33 -12.48
C LYS A 11 -9.20 -20.14 -11.83
N VAL A 12 -8.95 -20.92 -10.79
CA VAL A 12 -7.64 -21.04 -10.14
C VAL A 12 -6.99 -22.34 -10.59
N TYR A 13 -5.77 -22.24 -11.11
CA TYR A 13 -5.01 -23.35 -11.66
C TYR A 13 -3.96 -23.85 -10.66
N ALA A 14 -3.65 -25.15 -10.69
CA ALA A 14 -2.59 -25.74 -9.87
C ALA A 14 -1.21 -25.18 -10.24
N GLU A 15 -1.01 -24.86 -11.52
CA GLU A 15 0.22 -24.27 -12.03
C GLU A 15 -0.06 -23.06 -12.91
N ALA A 16 0.95 -22.23 -13.13
CA ALA A 16 0.93 -21.11 -14.07
C ALA A 16 0.89 -21.60 -15.54
N SER A 17 -0.20 -22.27 -15.92
CA SER A 17 -0.46 -22.83 -17.25
C SER A 17 -1.96 -23.11 -17.44
N ASN A 18 -2.54 -22.61 -18.53
CA ASN A 18 -3.93 -22.86 -18.92
C ASN A 18 -4.20 -24.30 -19.38
N GLN A 19 -3.15 -25.12 -19.52
CA GLN A 19 -3.23 -26.54 -19.85
C GLN A 19 -3.36 -27.44 -18.60
N THR A 20 -3.34 -26.85 -17.40
CA THR A 20 -3.48 -27.60 -16.15
C THR A 20 -4.92 -27.61 -15.66
N LEU A 21 -5.26 -28.60 -14.84
CA LEU A 21 -6.55 -28.68 -14.17
C LEU A 21 -6.75 -27.46 -13.27
N SER A 22 -7.91 -26.82 -13.39
CA SER A 22 -8.38 -25.87 -12.40
C SER A 22 -8.64 -26.61 -11.09
N ILE A 23 -8.02 -26.14 -10.01
CA ILE A 23 -8.20 -26.70 -8.66
C ILE A 23 -9.47 -26.19 -7.99
N THR A 24 -9.90 -24.97 -8.35
CA THR A 24 -11.16 -24.36 -7.90
C THR A 24 -11.54 -23.18 -8.79
N SER A 25 -12.67 -22.53 -8.52
CA SER A 25 -13.00 -21.20 -9.01
C SER A 25 -13.23 -20.24 -7.85
N LEU A 26 -12.87 -18.97 -8.08
CA LEU A 26 -13.16 -17.83 -7.22
C LEU A 26 -14.35 -17.07 -7.80
N LYS A 27 -15.18 -16.51 -6.94
CA LYS A 27 -16.35 -15.70 -7.31
C LYS A 27 -16.17 -14.24 -6.92
N LYS A 28 -16.97 -13.36 -7.53
CA LYS A 28 -16.99 -11.94 -7.18
C LYS A 28 -17.14 -11.77 -5.67
N GLY A 29 -16.24 -11.01 -5.07
CA GLY A 29 -16.22 -10.75 -3.63
C GLY A 29 -15.29 -11.66 -2.83
N ASP A 30 -14.78 -12.76 -3.41
CA ASP A 30 -13.88 -13.67 -2.70
C ASP A 30 -12.54 -12.97 -2.39
N GLU A 31 -12.10 -13.12 -1.14
CA GLU A 31 -10.82 -12.60 -0.66
C GLU A 31 -9.69 -13.61 -0.88
N MET A 32 -8.54 -13.12 -1.31
CA MET A 32 -7.37 -13.93 -1.61
C MET A 32 -6.08 -13.19 -1.30
N GLU A 33 -5.01 -13.92 -0.94
CA GLU A 33 -3.68 -13.32 -0.86
C GLU A 33 -2.99 -13.37 -2.22
N LEU A 34 -2.58 -12.21 -2.70
CA LEU A 34 -1.79 -12.04 -3.90
C LEU A 34 -0.30 -12.24 -3.58
N GLY A 35 0.29 -13.19 -4.31
CA GLY A 35 1.69 -13.56 -4.24
C GLY A 35 2.48 -13.07 -5.45
N LYS A 36 3.39 -13.92 -5.94
CA LYS A 36 4.34 -13.58 -7.00
C LYS A 36 3.65 -13.47 -8.37
N VAL A 37 3.98 -12.42 -9.10
CA VAL A 37 3.67 -12.33 -10.54
C VAL A 37 4.79 -13.01 -11.32
N SER A 38 4.43 -13.91 -12.23
CA SER A 38 5.37 -14.62 -13.08
C SER A 38 4.91 -14.60 -14.53
N ARG A 39 5.86 -14.75 -15.47
CA ARG A 39 5.57 -14.88 -16.89
C ARG A 39 6.01 -16.26 -17.36
N LYS A 40 5.08 -17.04 -17.93
CA LYS A 40 5.35 -18.36 -18.50
C LYS A 40 4.68 -18.46 -19.86
N LYS A 41 5.40 -18.99 -20.86
CA LYS A 41 4.90 -19.15 -22.24
C LYS A 41 4.25 -17.88 -22.82
N LYS A 42 4.83 -16.71 -22.51
CA LYS A 42 4.34 -15.36 -22.87
C LYS A 42 3.10 -14.86 -22.10
N GLU A 43 2.42 -15.72 -21.33
CA GLU A 43 1.28 -15.36 -20.47
C GLU A 43 1.76 -14.90 -19.08
N VAL A 44 0.99 -13.98 -18.49
CA VAL A 44 1.23 -13.48 -17.13
C VAL A 44 0.34 -14.25 -16.17
N TRP A 45 0.93 -14.65 -15.04
CA TRP A 45 0.29 -15.44 -14.01
C TRP A 45 0.53 -14.82 -12.65
N VAL A 46 -0.50 -14.79 -11.82
CA VAL A 46 -0.44 -14.31 -10.45
C VAL A 46 -0.62 -15.50 -9.52
N GLU A 47 0.36 -15.77 -8.67
CA GLU A 47 0.20 -16.73 -7.57
C GLU A 47 -0.79 -16.17 -6.55
N VAL A 48 -1.72 -17.00 -6.13
CA VAL A 48 -2.78 -16.65 -5.18
C VAL A 48 -2.83 -17.68 -4.07
N THR A 49 -3.06 -17.24 -2.84
CA THR A 49 -3.34 -18.13 -1.70
C THR A 49 -4.79 -17.93 -1.29
N LEU A 50 -5.55 -19.01 -1.31
CA LEU A 50 -6.96 -19.04 -0.94
C LEU A 50 -7.13 -18.95 0.58
N ASP A 51 -8.35 -18.70 1.04
CA ASP A 51 -8.74 -18.74 2.45
C ASP A 51 -8.40 -20.07 3.14
N SER A 52 -8.50 -21.18 2.40
CA SER A 52 -8.10 -22.53 2.82
C SER A 52 -6.59 -22.70 3.02
N GLY A 53 -5.77 -21.70 2.66
CA GLY A 53 -4.32 -21.77 2.62
C GLY A 53 -3.76 -22.47 1.38
N GLN A 54 -4.63 -22.98 0.50
CA GLN A 54 -4.20 -23.60 -0.75
C GLN A 54 -3.66 -22.54 -1.72
N LYS A 55 -2.51 -22.84 -2.34
CA LYS A 55 -1.91 -22.00 -3.37
C LYS A 55 -2.39 -22.40 -4.76
N GLY A 56 -2.56 -21.41 -5.62
CA GLY A 56 -2.88 -21.60 -7.03
C GLY A 56 -2.46 -20.40 -7.88
N PHE A 57 -2.89 -20.40 -9.13
CA PHE A 57 -2.55 -19.37 -10.10
C PHE A 57 -3.78 -18.88 -10.84
N ILE A 58 -3.87 -17.56 -11.04
CA ILE A 58 -4.87 -16.92 -11.91
C ILE A 58 -4.17 -16.20 -13.05
N THR A 59 -4.92 -15.88 -14.10
CA THR A 59 -4.41 -15.12 -15.24
C THR A 59 -4.12 -13.68 -14.81
N GLY A 60 -3.05 -13.09 -15.35
CA GLY A 60 -2.69 -11.69 -15.08
C GLY A 60 -3.68 -10.66 -15.63
N GLU A 61 -4.63 -11.09 -16.46
CA GLU A 61 -5.71 -10.25 -16.99
C GLU A 61 -6.90 -10.16 -16.03
N THR A 62 -6.95 -11.01 -14.99
CA THR A 62 -8.00 -11.00 -13.98
C THR A 62 -8.04 -9.66 -13.24
N LYS A 63 -9.21 -9.03 -13.19
CA LYS A 63 -9.45 -7.80 -12.44
C LYS A 63 -9.61 -8.09 -10.95
N ILE A 64 -8.67 -7.56 -10.17
CA ILE A 64 -8.62 -7.72 -8.73
C ILE A 64 -8.62 -6.34 -8.08
N PHE A 65 -9.42 -6.17 -7.03
CA PHE A 65 -9.36 -5.00 -6.18
C PHE A 65 -8.39 -5.27 -5.03
N VAL A 66 -7.34 -4.46 -4.91
CA VAL A 66 -6.37 -4.62 -3.81
C VAL A 66 -6.95 -4.02 -2.53
N ILE A 67 -7.12 -4.84 -1.49
CA ILE A 67 -7.52 -4.40 -0.17
C ILE A 67 -6.39 -3.55 0.42
N LYS A 68 -6.71 -2.31 0.78
CA LYS A 68 -5.73 -1.38 1.34
C LYS A 68 -6.38 -0.36 2.26
N LYS A 69 -5.62 0.07 3.26
CA LYS A 69 -5.99 1.22 4.08
C LYS A 69 -5.85 2.49 3.25
N VAL A 70 -6.83 3.36 3.38
CA VAL A 70 -6.88 4.63 2.68
C VAL A 70 -7.28 5.75 3.64
N GLN A 71 -6.82 6.95 3.35
CA GLN A 71 -7.07 8.14 4.16
C GLN A 71 -7.85 9.17 3.35
N PHE A 72 -8.91 9.73 3.94
CA PHE A 72 -9.66 10.82 3.35
C PHE A 72 -8.89 12.14 3.42
N PHE A 73 -8.92 12.88 2.32
CA PHE A 73 -8.21 14.15 2.16
C PHE A 73 -9.14 15.37 2.13
N SER A 74 -10.45 15.14 2.14
CA SER A 74 -11.51 16.16 2.31
C SER A 74 -12.36 15.83 3.53
N ASP A 75 -13.02 16.86 4.06
CA ASP A 75 -14.02 16.72 5.11
C ASP A 75 -15.38 16.35 4.52
N ASN A 76 -16.30 15.95 5.40
CA ASN A 76 -17.69 15.60 5.08
C ASN A 76 -17.82 14.53 4.00
N ILE A 77 -17.02 13.46 4.09
CA ILE A 77 -17.16 12.30 3.21
C ILE A 77 -18.33 11.46 3.66
N GLU A 78 -19.40 11.45 2.88
CA GLU A 78 -20.59 10.64 3.14
C GLU A 78 -20.36 9.19 2.70
N ALA A 79 -20.61 8.26 3.61
CA ALA A 79 -20.77 6.85 3.30
C ALA A 79 -22.24 6.49 3.25
N HIS A 80 -22.62 5.77 2.21
CA HIS A 80 -23.96 5.33 1.92
C HIS A 80 -24.10 3.82 2.18
N GLU A 81 -25.32 3.39 2.47
CA GLU A 81 -25.67 1.96 2.66
C GLU A 81 -25.47 1.13 1.38
N ALA A 82 -25.79 1.71 0.22
CA ALA A 82 -25.66 1.10 -1.11
C ALA A 82 -24.88 2.03 -2.07
N PRO A 83 -24.32 1.50 -3.18
CA PRO A 83 -23.62 2.29 -4.19
C PRO A 83 -24.61 3.10 -5.06
N SER A 84 -25.40 3.97 -4.44
CA SER A 84 -26.37 4.85 -5.08
C SER A 84 -26.47 6.17 -4.33
N GLN A 85 -26.73 7.27 -5.04
CA GLN A 85 -26.97 8.59 -4.45
C GLN A 85 -28.29 8.68 -3.69
N GLU A 86 -29.25 7.83 -4.05
CA GLU A 86 -30.56 7.76 -3.39
C GLU A 86 -30.50 6.95 -2.09
N SER A 87 -29.39 6.22 -1.87
CA SER A 87 -29.17 5.46 -0.66
C SER A 87 -28.97 6.39 0.54
N ALA A 88 -29.53 5.98 1.69
CA ALA A 88 -29.33 6.64 2.95
C ALA A 88 -27.83 6.78 3.29
N VAL A 89 -27.46 7.95 3.82
CA VAL A 89 -26.13 8.19 4.39
C VAL A 89 -26.09 7.55 5.76
N ILE A 90 -25.18 6.60 5.94
CA ILE A 90 -25.02 5.84 7.20
C ILE A 90 -23.99 6.50 8.13
N LYS A 91 -23.01 7.22 7.58
CA LYS A 91 -21.97 7.92 8.35
C LYS A 91 -21.30 9.00 7.52
N THR A 92 -20.88 10.08 8.17
CA THR A 92 -20.08 11.14 7.54
C THR A 92 -18.71 11.21 8.21
N TYR A 93 -17.66 11.15 7.41
CA TYR A 93 -16.29 11.12 7.90
C TYR A 93 -15.58 12.47 7.73
N PRO A 94 -14.83 12.92 8.75
CA PRO A 94 -13.93 14.06 8.62
C PRO A 94 -12.67 13.69 7.84
N LYS A 95 -11.92 14.72 7.45
CA LYS A 95 -10.59 14.59 6.85
C LYS A 95 -9.66 13.83 7.78
N LYS A 96 -8.67 13.14 7.19
CA LYS A 96 -7.67 12.30 7.85
C LYS A 96 -8.21 10.99 8.43
N THR A 97 -9.51 10.72 8.37
CA THR A 97 -10.07 9.42 8.72
C THR A 97 -9.44 8.33 7.86
N ILE A 98 -9.08 7.21 8.49
CA ILE A 98 -8.50 6.05 7.83
C ILE A 98 -9.57 4.95 7.79
N VAL A 99 -9.81 4.42 6.60
CA VAL A 99 -10.74 3.31 6.36
C VAL A 99 -10.05 2.25 5.51
N THR A 100 -10.60 1.03 5.51
CA THR A 100 -10.12 -0.05 4.65
C THR A 100 -10.96 -0.08 3.39
N ALA A 101 -10.36 0.17 2.22
CA ALA A 101 -11.05 -0.02 0.95
C ALA A 101 -11.03 -1.51 0.59
N VAL A 102 -12.21 -2.08 0.32
CA VAL A 102 -12.42 -3.52 0.07
C VAL A 102 -13.12 -3.80 -1.26
N GLY A 103 -13.50 -2.78 -2.02
CA GLY A 103 -14.11 -3.04 -3.32
C GLY A 103 -14.37 -1.79 -4.11
N TYR A 104 -14.75 -2.01 -5.36
CA TYR A 104 -15.19 -0.97 -6.27
C TYR A 104 -16.39 -1.48 -7.06
N GLU A 105 -17.45 -0.68 -7.10
CA GLU A 105 -18.60 -0.89 -7.98
C GLU A 105 -18.62 0.23 -9.02
N SER A 106 -18.69 -0.15 -10.30
CA SER A 106 -18.75 0.83 -11.38
C SER A 106 -20.16 1.39 -11.51
N ASP A 107 -20.24 2.66 -11.86
CA ASP A 107 -21.48 3.39 -12.17
C ASP A 107 -21.18 4.30 -13.38
N GLU A 108 -22.17 4.98 -13.96
CA GLU A 108 -22.00 5.91 -15.09
C GLU A 108 -21.00 7.06 -14.76
N GLY A 109 -20.75 7.32 -13.47
CA GLY A 109 -19.74 8.25 -12.98
C GLY A 109 -18.38 7.61 -12.62
N LYS A 110 -17.71 8.13 -11.58
CA LYS A 110 -16.42 7.59 -11.09
C LYS A 110 -16.57 6.37 -10.16
N GLY A 111 -17.72 5.72 -10.22
CA GLY A 111 -18.09 4.56 -9.40
C GLY A 111 -18.09 4.82 -7.89
N TRP A 112 -18.15 3.71 -7.16
CA TRP A 112 -18.32 3.64 -5.72
C TRP A 112 -17.24 2.75 -5.11
N VAL A 113 -16.61 3.21 -4.05
CA VAL A 113 -15.62 2.45 -3.29
C VAL A 113 -16.30 1.88 -2.05
N LYS A 114 -16.30 0.55 -1.94
CA LYS A 114 -16.73 -0.12 -0.72
C LYS A 114 -15.64 -0.01 0.34
N ILE A 115 -16.00 0.48 1.52
CA ILE A 115 -15.10 0.71 2.64
C ILE A 115 -15.59 -0.01 3.90
N ILE A 116 -14.65 -0.30 4.79
CA ILE A 116 -14.89 -0.75 6.17
C ILE A 116 -14.14 0.21 7.10
N ASP A 117 -14.86 0.83 8.03
CA ASP A 117 -14.25 1.75 9.01
C ASP A 117 -13.60 1.01 10.18
N ALA A 118 -13.07 1.77 11.14
CA ALA A 118 -12.40 1.20 12.32
C ALA A 118 -13.37 0.50 13.30
N GLU A 119 -14.67 0.79 13.21
CA GLU A 119 -15.73 0.18 14.02
C GLU A 119 -16.34 -1.05 13.34
N GLY A 120 -15.89 -1.38 12.12
CA GLY A 120 -16.41 -2.48 11.31
C GLY A 120 -17.64 -2.11 10.46
N LEU A 121 -18.04 -0.84 10.44
CA LEU A 121 -19.14 -0.36 9.61
C LEU A 121 -18.74 -0.45 8.14
N THR A 122 -19.53 -1.20 7.36
CA THR A 122 -19.37 -1.30 5.91
C THR A 122 -20.24 -0.26 5.22
N GLY A 123 -19.67 0.46 4.25
CA GLY A 123 -20.41 1.45 3.46
C GLY A 123 -19.79 1.74 2.10
N TYR A 124 -20.45 2.58 1.33
CA TYR A 124 -20.04 2.98 -0.02
C TYR A 124 -19.76 4.47 -0.08
N VAL A 125 -18.58 4.83 -0.59
CA VAL A 125 -18.18 6.23 -0.79
C VAL A 125 -17.98 6.48 -2.28
N LYS A 126 -18.44 7.62 -2.79
CA LYS A 126 -18.20 8.02 -4.19
C LYS A 126 -16.71 8.00 -4.53
N GLY A 127 -16.35 7.45 -5.69
CA GLY A 127 -14.97 7.40 -6.18
C GLY A 127 -14.32 8.77 -6.42
N GLU A 128 -15.12 9.84 -6.45
CA GLU A 128 -14.66 11.23 -6.46
C GLU A 128 -14.09 11.70 -5.12
N ALA A 129 -14.38 11.00 -4.02
CA ALA A 129 -13.81 11.31 -2.73
C ALA A 129 -12.29 11.31 -2.84
N LYS A 130 -11.65 12.37 -2.34
CA LYS A 130 -10.19 12.53 -2.40
C LYS A 130 -9.55 11.54 -1.44
N ILE A 131 -9.30 10.34 -1.92
CA ILE A 131 -8.74 9.22 -1.17
C ILE A 131 -7.24 9.07 -1.52
N ARG A 132 -6.39 8.81 -0.53
CA ARG A 132 -4.98 8.44 -0.73
C ARG A 132 -4.67 7.14 -0.02
N VAL A 133 -3.77 6.33 -0.60
CA VAL A 133 -3.29 5.11 0.06
C VAL A 133 -2.60 5.49 1.36
N TYR A 134 -3.07 4.94 2.47
CA TYR A 134 -2.48 5.17 3.77
C TYR A 134 -1.34 4.17 3.97
N GLN A 135 -0.11 4.67 4.06
CA GLN A 135 1.03 3.86 4.47
C GLN A 135 1.16 3.93 5.99
N GLU A 136 1.07 2.77 6.64
CA GLU A 136 1.31 2.70 8.07
C GLU A 136 2.79 2.99 8.37
N ALA A 137 3.01 3.87 9.34
CA ALA A 137 4.34 4.02 9.91
C ALA A 137 4.73 2.70 10.58
N THR A 138 5.78 2.05 10.08
CA THR A 138 6.28 0.80 10.66
C THR A 138 7.64 1.03 11.31
N LYS A 139 7.90 0.30 12.40
CA LYS A 139 9.23 0.33 13.06
C LYS A 139 10.33 -0.12 12.10
N GLU A 140 10.05 -1.10 11.26
CA GLU A 140 11.02 -1.64 10.30
C GLU A 140 11.39 -0.60 9.23
N ASN A 141 10.42 0.07 8.63
CA ASN A 141 10.67 1.11 7.64
C ASN A 141 11.39 2.32 8.25
N GLY A 142 10.97 2.75 9.46
CA GLY A 142 11.69 3.77 10.21
C GLY A 142 13.15 3.40 10.50
N LYS A 143 13.43 2.16 10.91
CA LYS A 143 14.80 1.65 11.10
C LYS A 143 15.61 1.63 9.80
N LYS A 144 15.02 1.18 8.68
CA LYS A 144 15.68 1.15 7.37
C LYS A 144 16.06 2.55 6.90
N GLN A 145 15.16 3.54 7.05
CA GLN A 145 15.45 4.93 6.72
C GLN A 145 16.54 5.53 7.61
N MET A 146 16.50 5.27 8.92
CA MET A 146 17.57 5.72 9.83
C MET A 146 18.94 5.11 9.47
N PHE A 147 18.98 3.82 9.13
CA PHE A 147 20.22 3.15 8.75
C PHE A 147 20.77 3.67 7.41
N SER A 148 19.92 3.76 6.38
CA SER A 148 20.27 4.31 5.07
C SER A 148 20.80 5.74 5.20
N GLY A 149 20.07 6.59 5.91
CA GLY A 149 20.47 7.98 6.13
C GLY A 149 21.79 8.10 6.90
N GLY A 150 21.99 7.29 7.93
CA GLY A 150 23.25 7.22 8.67
C GLY A 150 24.43 6.81 7.79
N MET A 151 24.22 5.82 6.91
CA MET A 151 25.24 5.37 5.96
C MET A 151 25.62 6.49 4.98
N PHE A 152 24.65 7.21 4.40
CA PHE A 152 24.93 8.34 3.51
C PHE A 152 25.65 9.49 4.23
N ALA A 153 25.28 9.78 5.47
CA ALA A 153 25.94 10.81 6.27
C ALA A 153 27.41 10.44 6.58
N VAL A 154 27.67 9.18 6.96
CA VAL A 154 29.04 8.69 7.22
C VAL A 154 29.88 8.68 5.95
N LEU A 155 29.32 8.21 4.82
CA LEU A 155 30.01 8.22 3.54
C LEU A 155 30.35 9.65 3.10
N ALA A 156 29.41 10.59 3.17
CA ALA A 156 29.67 11.98 2.83
C ALA A 156 30.73 12.62 3.75
N ALA A 157 30.70 12.33 5.05
CA ALA A 157 31.74 12.79 5.98
C ALA A 157 33.13 12.20 5.61
N ALA A 158 33.21 10.90 5.34
CA ALA A 158 34.46 10.26 4.93
C ALA A 158 35.00 10.83 3.62
N PHE A 159 34.13 11.05 2.62
CA PHE A 159 34.50 11.70 1.36
C PHE A 159 34.94 13.16 1.55
N TYR A 160 34.30 13.90 2.46
CA TYR A 160 34.71 15.25 2.82
C TYR A 160 36.12 15.28 3.42
N PHE A 161 36.40 14.45 4.42
CA PHE A 161 37.73 14.33 5.03
C PHE A 161 38.79 13.90 4.00
N PHE A 162 38.45 12.97 3.11
CA PHE A 162 39.34 12.53 2.04
C PHE A 162 39.65 13.64 1.03
N SER A 163 38.64 14.44 0.65
CA SER A 163 38.81 15.58 -0.27
C SER A 163 39.71 16.65 0.34
N LEU A 164 39.55 16.96 1.63
CA LEU A 164 40.44 17.89 2.35
C LEU A 164 41.90 17.43 2.32
N ASN A 165 42.16 16.13 2.48
CA ASN A 165 43.51 15.56 2.46
C ASN A 165 44.15 15.55 1.06
N LYS A 166 43.36 15.68 -0.01
CA LYS A 166 43.86 15.70 -1.40
C LYS A 166 44.06 17.11 -1.96
N GLY A 167 43.65 18.16 -1.24
CA GLY A 167 43.71 19.54 -1.73
C GLY A 167 42.83 19.82 -2.96
N GLU A 168 41.96 18.89 -3.36
CA GLU A 168 41.01 19.07 -4.45
C GLU A 168 39.90 20.04 -4.02
N SER A 169 40.02 21.29 -4.45
CA SER A 169 39.00 22.33 -4.26
C SER A 169 38.19 22.52 -5.55
N THR A 170 37.50 21.49 -6.03
CA THR A 170 36.52 21.62 -7.12
C THR A 170 35.12 21.85 -6.54
N SER A 171 34.60 23.06 -6.77
CA SER A 171 33.28 23.55 -6.29
C SER A 171 32.12 22.56 -6.50
N ASN A 172 32.13 21.79 -7.60
CA ASN A 172 31.06 20.85 -7.91
C ASN A 172 31.06 19.61 -7.02
N MET A 173 32.23 19.12 -6.59
CA MET A 173 32.34 17.92 -5.75
C MET A 173 31.97 18.23 -4.30
N SER A 174 32.32 19.41 -3.79
CA SER A 174 31.92 19.86 -2.45
C SER A 174 30.40 20.07 -2.35
N ILE A 175 29.75 20.61 -3.39
CA ILE A 175 28.29 20.74 -3.44
C ILE A 175 27.60 19.37 -3.38
N LEU A 176 28.10 18.38 -4.11
CA LEU A 176 27.54 17.02 -4.08
C LEU A 176 27.71 16.36 -2.71
N ILE A 177 28.87 16.51 -2.08
CA ILE A 177 29.11 15.97 -0.73
C ILE A 177 28.14 16.59 0.29
N VAL A 178 27.95 17.90 0.25
CA VAL A 178 26.99 18.60 1.14
C VAL A 178 25.56 18.15 0.85
N ALA A 179 25.17 17.98 -0.41
CA ALA A 179 23.85 17.51 -0.78
C ALA A 179 23.57 16.08 -0.30
N VAL A 180 24.52 15.16 -0.46
CA VAL A 180 24.41 13.78 0.04
C VAL A 180 24.36 13.74 1.56
N PHE A 181 25.16 14.58 2.24
CA PHE A 181 25.13 14.68 3.69
C PHE A 181 23.77 15.19 4.21
N ALA A 182 23.25 16.27 3.62
CA ALA A 182 21.94 16.83 3.96
C ALA A 182 20.80 15.84 3.69
N PHE A 183 20.86 15.11 2.57
CA PHE A 183 19.91 14.05 2.26
C PHE A 183 19.96 12.91 3.27
N GLY A 184 21.16 12.47 3.66
CA GLY A 184 21.35 11.45 4.70
C GLY A 184 20.73 11.86 6.04
N LEU A 185 20.99 13.09 6.50
CA LEU A 185 20.40 13.63 7.73
C LEU A 185 18.87 13.72 7.65
N MET A 186 18.33 14.16 6.52
CA MET A 186 16.88 14.22 6.31
C MET A 186 16.23 12.84 6.43
N GLN A 187 16.84 11.80 5.85
CA GLN A 187 16.38 10.41 5.99
C GLN A 187 16.42 9.91 7.43
N VAL A 188 17.45 10.25 8.20
CA VAL A 188 17.53 9.89 9.63
C VAL A 188 16.36 10.51 10.41
N VAL A 189 16.08 11.81 10.20
CA VAL A 189 14.98 12.50 10.87
C VAL A 189 13.63 11.89 10.49
N GLN A 190 13.39 11.66 9.20
CA GLN A 190 12.14 11.04 8.73
C GLN A 190 11.95 9.63 9.32
N GLY A 191 12.99 8.80 9.28
CA GLY A 191 12.98 7.46 9.85
C GLY A 191 12.73 7.47 11.37
N PHE A 192 13.32 8.41 12.10
CA PHE A 192 13.09 8.57 13.55
C PHE A 192 11.65 8.98 13.86
N LEU A 193 11.10 9.93 13.11
CA LEU A 193 9.70 10.34 13.26
C LEU A 193 8.74 9.18 12.97
N GLU A 194 9.02 8.38 11.94
CA GLU A 194 8.23 7.20 11.59
C GLU A 194 8.32 6.13 12.69
N PHE A 195 9.52 5.83 13.18
CA PHE A 195 9.73 4.87 14.27
C PHE A 195 9.01 5.28 15.55
N ASN A 196 9.06 6.57 15.91
CA ASN A 196 8.36 7.08 17.09
C ASN A 196 6.84 7.04 16.94
N LYS A 197 6.32 7.39 15.76
CA LYS A 197 4.88 7.25 15.47
C LYS A 197 4.42 5.80 15.57
N ALA A 198 5.20 4.85 15.03
CA ALA A 198 4.92 3.43 15.14
C ALA A 198 4.97 2.92 16.59
N LYS A 199 5.97 3.36 17.37
CA LYS A 199 6.13 2.99 18.78
C LYS A 199 4.98 3.52 19.66
N LYS A 200 4.52 4.75 19.43
CA LYS A 200 3.37 5.32 20.15
C LYS A 200 2.09 4.53 19.90
N LYS A 201 1.79 4.23 18.64
CA LYS A 201 0.63 3.40 18.27
C LYS A 201 0.64 2.02 18.93
N GLU A 202 1.80 1.34 18.96
CA GLU A 202 1.91 0.03 19.62
C GLU A 202 1.66 0.11 21.14
N ASN A 203 2.11 1.19 21.79
CA ASN A 203 1.89 1.38 23.22
C ASN A 203 0.41 1.66 23.53
N GLU A 204 -0.27 2.42 22.67
CA GLU A 204 -1.71 2.68 22.79
C GLU A 204 -2.53 1.39 22.62
N THR A 205 -2.16 0.51 21.68
CA THR A 205 -2.83 -0.79 21.48
C THR A 205 -2.59 -1.80 22.60
N LYS A 206 -1.52 -1.67 23.40
CA LYS A 206 -1.22 -2.56 24.54
C LYS A 206 -1.87 -2.13 25.85
N GLN A 207 -2.44 -0.91 25.90
CA GLN A 207 -3.05 -0.33 27.10
C GLN A 207 -4.58 -0.30 27.07
N GLY A 208 -5.20 -0.69 25.96
CA GLY A 208 -6.65 -0.94 25.84
C GLY A 208 -6.93 -2.44 25.81
#